data_AF-A0A7W8I085-F1
#
_entry.id   AF-A0A7W8I085-F1
#
_cell.length_a   1.000
_cell.length_b   1.000
_cell.length_c   1.000
_cell.angle_alpha   90.00
_cell.angle_beta   90.00
_cell.angle_gamma   90.00
#
_symmetry.space_group_name_H-M   'P 1'
#
loop_
_entity.id
_entity.type
_entity.pdbx_description
1 polymer ?
#
loop_
_entity_poly.entity_id
_entity_poly.type
_entity_poly.pdbx_seq_one_letter_code
_entity_poly.pdbx_strand_id
1 'polypeptide(L)' 'MAGTIRVGVGGWTYEPWRGVFYPDKLSQKKELAYASGKLTSIEQECGVKHLVSGI' A
#
# COMPACT_ATOMS: atom_id res chain seq x y z
N MET A 1 26.27 14.41 12.71
CA MET A 1 24.89 13.94 12.89
C MET A 1 24.67 12.76 11.97
N ALA A 2 24.25 11.60 12.49
CA ALA A 2 23.83 10.49 11.64
C ALA A 2 22.48 10.84 11.00
N GLY A 3 22.35 10.70 9.68
CA GLY A 3 21.11 11.01 8.97
C GLY A 3 20.03 9.95 9.22
N THR A 4 18.77 10.39 9.32
CA THR A 4 17.63 9.47 9.46
C THR A 4 17.34 8.78 8.13
N ILE A 5 17.62 7.49 8.04
CA ILE A 5 17.29 6.66 6.87
C ILE A 5 15.81 6.30 6.92
N ARG A 6 15.08 6.62 5.85
CA ARG A 6 13.68 6.22 5.68
C ARG A 6 13.60 5.18 4.57
N VAL A 7 12.98 4.05 4.87
CA VAL A 7 12.71 2.98 3.91
C VAL A 7 11.19 2.92 3.71
N GLY A 8 10.77 2.79 2.46
CA GLY A 8 9.36 2.71 2.07
C GLY A 8 9.13 1.65 1.01
N VAL A 9 7.85 1.39 0.71
CA VAL A 9 7.41 0.41 -0.29
C VAL A 9 6.66 1.10 -1.42
N GLY A 10 6.79 0.58 -2.65
CA GLY A 10 5.97 0.97 -3.79
C GLY A 10 4.69 0.13 -3.85
N GLY A 11 3.55 0.76 -3.58
CA GLY A 11 2.22 0.16 -3.56
C GLY A 11 1.83 -0.47 -2.22
N TRP A 12 0.52 -0.58 -1.98
CA TRP A 12 -0.03 -1.29 -0.82
C TRP A 12 -0.99 -2.43 -1.22
N THR A 13 -1.40 -2.48 -2.49
CA THR A 13 -2.27 -3.52 -3.05
C THR A 13 -1.45 -4.68 -3.60
N TYR A 14 -0.68 -5.33 -2.72
CA TYR A 14 0.01 -6.57 -3.07
C TYR A 14 -0.79 -7.75 -2.54
N GLU A 15 -1.38 -8.50 -3.45
CA GLU A 15 -2.34 -9.57 -3.15
C GLU A 15 -1.80 -10.65 -2.20
N PRO A 16 -0.51 -11.08 -2.32
CA PRO A 16 0.09 -12.02 -1.38
C PRO A 16 0.28 -11.48 0.04
N TRP A 17 0.09 -10.19 0.32
CA TRP A 17 0.16 -9.65 1.69
C TRP A 17 -1.10 -9.95 2.51
N ARG A 18 -2.21 -10.31 1.86
CA ARG A 18 -3.45 -10.67 2.54
C ARG A 18 -3.27 -12.02 3.25
N GLY A 19 -3.48 -12.05 4.57
CA GLY A 19 -3.29 -13.24 5.40
C GLY A 19 -1.89 -13.41 6.02
N VAL A 20 -0.89 -12.64 5.59
CA VAL A 20 0.45 -12.60 6.22
C VAL A 20 0.77 -11.26 6.88
N PHE A 21 0.43 -10.15 6.20
CA PHE A 21 0.65 -8.79 6.71
C PHE A 21 -0.67 -8.12 7.07
N TYR A 22 -1.70 -8.29 6.24
CA TYR A 22 -3.04 -7.82 6.53
C TYR A 22 -3.84 -8.89 7.29
N PRO A 23 -4.53 -8.53 8.38
CA PRO A 23 -5.40 -9.45 9.10
C PRO A 23 -6.57 -9.92 8.23
N ASP A 24 -7.03 -11.16 8.47
CA ASP A 24 -8.16 -11.75 7.77
C ASP A 24 -9.42 -10.89 7.94
N LYS A 25 -10.12 -10.64 6.81
CA LYS A 25 -11.30 -9.75 6.69
C LYS A 25 -11.01 -8.25 6.73
N LEU A 26 -9.77 -7.79 6.58
CA LEU A 26 -9.51 -6.37 6.35
C LEU A 26 -10.09 -5.97 4.98
N SER A 27 -10.92 -4.92 4.95
CA SER A 27 -11.43 -4.39 3.69
C SER A 27 -10.32 -3.64 2.95
N GLN A 28 -10.30 -3.73 1.61
CA GLN A 28 -9.28 -3.07 0.77
C GLN A 28 -9.14 -1.57 1.04
N LYS A 29 -10.24 -0.89 1.40
CA LYS A 29 -10.23 0.53 1.78
C LYS A 29 -9.47 0.83 3.08
N LYS A 30 -9.34 -0.16 3.96
CA LYS A 30 -8.61 -0.07 5.24
C LYS A 30 -7.18 -0.59 5.13
N GLU A 31 -6.82 -1.30 4.06
CA GLU A 31 -5.44 -1.79 3.81
C GLU A 31 -4.44 -0.63 3.80
N LEU A 32 -4.75 0.49 3.14
CA LEU A 32 -3.87 1.66 3.12
C LEU A 32 -3.63 2.26 4.51
N ALA A 33 -4.70 2.39 5.31
CA ALA A 33 -4.62 2.92 6.67
C ALA A 33 -3.84 1.98 7.61
N TYR A 34 -3.98 0.67 7.41
CA TYR A 34 -3.21 -0.32 8.15
C TYR A 34 -1.72 -0.29 7.76
N ALA A 35 -1.43 -0.23 6.46
CA ALA A 35 -0.08 -0.19 5.95
C ALA A 35 0.64 1.11 6.38
N SER A 36 -0.02 2.26 6.30
CA SER A 36 0.57 3.56 6.69
C SER A 36 0.85 3.67 8.19
N GLY A 37 0.13 2.92 9.03
CA GLY A 37 0.43 2.81 10.46
C GLY A 37 1.63 1.91 10.78
N LYS A 38 2.10 1.10 9.82
CA LYS A 38 3.21 0.15 10.00
C LYS A 38 4.47 0.55 9.23
N LEU A 39 4.34 1.31 8.15
CA LEU A 39 5.42 1.72 7.28
C LEU A 39 5.70 3.22 7.43
N THR A 40 6.98 3.60 7.34
CA THR A 40 7.39 5.02 7.46
C THR A 40 7.14 5.81 6.18
N SER A 41 7.06 5.13 5.04
CA SER A 41 6.78 5.73 3.74
C SER A 41 6.13 4.69 2.82
N ILE A 42 5.11 5.10 2.09
CA ILE A 42 4.43 4.30 1.06
C ILE A 42 4.33 5.17 -0.18
N GLU A 43 4.90 4.69 -1.28
CA GLU A 43 4.71 5.29 -2.59
C GLU A 43 3.48 4.66 -3.23
N GLN A 44 2.45 5.47 -3.44
CA GLN A 44 1.27 5.05 -4.18
C GLN A 44 1.48 5.39 -5.64
N GLU A 45 1.69 4.38 -6.48
CA GLU A 45 1.50 4.57 -7.91
C GLU A 45 0.03 4.90 -8.12
N CYS A 46 -0.24 6.13 -8.58
CA CYS A 46 -1.57 6.54 -9.01
C CYS A 46 -1.90 5.71 -10.25
N GLY A 47 -2.42 4.50 -10.02
CA GLY A 47 -2.77 3.59 -11.09
C GLY A 47 -3.68 4.33 -12.07
N VAL A 48 -3.38 4.18 -13.35
CA VAL A 48 -4.21 4.61 -14.48
C VAL A 48 -5.53 3.82 -14.42
N LYS A 49 -6.41 4.15 -13.46
CA LYS A 49 -7.75 3.52 -13.34
C LYS A 49 -8.75 4.17 -14.29
N HIS A 50 -8.28 4.86 -15.32
CA HIS A 50 -9.09 5.66 -16.24
C HIS A 50 -8.75 5.40 -17.71
N LEU A 51 -8.52 4.14 -18.10
CA LEU A 51 -8.37 3.81 -19.52
C LEU A 51 -8.88 2.41 -19.93
N VAL A 52 -9.88 1.89 -19.22
CA VAL A 52 -10.70 0.74 -19.69
C VAL A 52 -12.15 0.90 -19.21
N SER A 53 -12.73 2.06 -19.51
CA SER A 53 -14.18 2.25 -19.58
C SER A 53 -14.46 2.99 -20.88
N GLY A 54 -14.65 2.22 -21.95
CA GLY A 54 -15.01 2.71 -23.27
C GLY A 54 -13.87 2.61 -24.28
N ILE A 55 -13.73 1.42 -24.89
CA ILE A 55 -13.97 1.12 -26.32
C ILE A 55 -14.14 -0.41 -26.41
#